data_AF-A2EA40-F1
#
_entry.id   AF-A2EA40-F1
#
_cell.length_a   1.000
_cell.length_b   1.000
_cell.length_c   1.000
_cell.angle_alpha   90.00
_cell.angle_beta   90.00
_cell.angle_gamma   90.00
#
_symmetry.space_group_name_H-M   'P 1'
#
loop_
_entity.id
_entity.type
_entity.pdbx_description
1 polymer ?
#
loop_
_entity_poly.entity_id
_entity_poly.type
_entity_poly.pdbx_seq_one_letter_code
_entity_poly.pdbx_strand_id
1 'polypeptide(L)'
;MFGVFACITCSIRNNRTLLDEDNFKDCPTIVDRELKGRYKEITLKAGECREVSYYSYAFGSESDISVDLYKLSDLTKPIKTVKNPLFYNNPMMGPDEKYTATLKCTDSTKECKVQLKTEGFPSFAGDNEGTMIDGRIYLTSIKSGKIEVNLKPEVRVYPVLLNNNTIKIVGEPKDKVQIFNVADEPDDKTRSPNEITITAPGTAFSGLNIGEKEAKATFTYESTKEGNKLWFPEFAGWIPQRADLFTLDDLKNEAPSNGKIGAAAIAGIAIGVIVVVGIIVGVLVWLFVFKAKKEDNADAP
;
A
#
# COMPACT_ATOMS: atom_id res chain seq x y z
N MET A 1 -18.44 -38.26 -6.74
CA MET A 1 -16.97 -38.36 -6.60
C MET A 1 -16.38 -37.12 -7.25
N PHE A 2 -15.74 -36.15 -6.62
CA PHE A 2 -15.28 -35.87 -5.26
C PHE A 2 -15.56 -34.37 -5.05
N GLY A 3 -16.40 -34.02 -4.08
CA GLY A 3 -16.75 -32.64 -3.77
C GLY A 3 -16.42 -32.36 -2.32
N VAL A 4 -15.22 -31.82 -2.07
CA VAL A 4 -14.80 -31.17 -0.81
C VAL A 4 -13.73 -30.16 -1.20
N PHE A 5 -14.14 -28.97 -1.67
CA PHE A 5 -13.26 -27.80 -1.62
C PHE A 5 -13.35 -27.26 -0.20
N ALA A 6 -12.26 -27.42 0.55
CA ALA A 6 -12.15 -26.94 1.90
C ALA A 6 -12.29 -25.41 1.92
N CYS A 7 -13.44 -24.93 2.38
CA CYS A 7 -13.59 -23.59 2.93
C CYS A 7 -12.74 -23.46 4.20
N ILE A 8 -11.42 -23.31 4.06
CA ILE A 8 -10.54 -22.87 5.14
C ILE A 8 -10.55 -21.33 5.15
N THR A 9 -11.72 -20.74 5.38
CA THR A 9 -11.84 -19.30 5.64
C THR A 9 -12.80 -18.93 6.77
N CYS A 10 -13.53 -19.86 7.39
CA CYS A 10 -14.57 -19.47 8.36
C CYS A 10 -14.53 -20.12 9.76
N SER A 11 -13.42 -20.73 10.18
CA SER A 11 -13.29 -21.24 11.57
C SER A 11 -12.04 -20.79 12.33
N ILE A 12 -11.44 -19.65 11.95
CA ILE A 12 -10.48 -18.96 12.83
C ILE A 12 -11.21 -17.99 13.78
N ARG A 13 -12.49 -17.69 13.53
CA ARG A 13 -13.28 -16.74 14.36
C ARG A 13 -13.80 -17.29 15.69
N ASN A 14 -13.78 -18.61 15.93
CA ASN A 14 -14.37 -19.20 17.14
C ASN A 14 -13.38 -19.68 18.20
N ASN A 15 -12.07 -19.71 17.89
CA ASN A 15 -11.08 -19.50 18.94
C ASN A 15 -10.88 -18.00 19.06
N ARG A 16 -11.87 -17.33 19.66
CA ARG A 16 -11.60 -16.10 20.41
C ARG A 16 -10.64 -16.50 21.52
N THR A 17 -9.36 -16.61 21.20
CA THR A 17 -8.29 -16.50 22.17
C THR A 17 -8.65 -15.25 22.96
N LEU A 18 -8.89 -15.38 24.26
CA LEU A 18 -9.17 -14.26 25.13
C LEU A 18 -8.01 -13.27 24.95
N LEU A 19 -8.20 -12.23 24.14
CA LEU A 19 -7.22 -11.16 23.88
C LEU A 19 -7.04 -10.24 25.10
N ASP A 20 -7.46 -10.69 26.29
CA ASP A 20 -7.61 -9.92 27.52
C ASP A 20 -6.39 -10.03 28.46
N GLU A 21 -5.24 -10.52 27.98
CA GLU A 21 -4.00 -10.45 28.75
C GLU A 21 -3.20 -9.22 28.31
N ASP A 22 -3.34 -8.13 29.09
CA ASP A 22 -2.41 -7.00 29.04
C ASP A 22 -1.00 -7.51 29.34
N ASN A 23 -0.10 -7.45 28.36
CA ASN A 23 1.30 -7.83 28.57
C ASN A 23 2.02 -6.79 29.43
N PHE A 24 1.46 -5.58 29.51
CA PHE A 24 1.97 -4.46 30.27
C PHE A 24 0.93 -3.96 31.27
N LYS A 25 1.28 -4.00 32.57
CA LYS A 25 0.38 -3.62 33.68
C LYS A 25 -0.24 -2.22 33.55
N ASP A 26 0.52 -1.27 33.01
CA ASP A 26 0.13 0.14 32.90
C ASP A 26 -0.11 0.60 31.44
N CYS A 27 -0.18 -0.35 30.50
CA CYS A 27 -0.34 -0.08 29.07
C CYS A 27 -1.45 -0.96 28.48
N PRO A 28 -2.73 -0.59 28.67
CA PRO A 28 -3.83 -1.46 28.28
C PRO A 28 -3.85 -1.73 26.78
N THR A 29 -4.11 -2.99 26.43
CA THR A 29 -4.17 -3.48 25.06
C THR A 29 -5.31 -2.83 24.29
N ILE A 30 -5.07 -2.52 23.02
CA ILE A 30 -6.13 -2.15 22.09
C ILE A 30 -6.80 -3.45 21.61
N VAL A 31 -7.83 -3.87 22.33
CA VAL A 31 -8.58 -5.09 22.03
C VAL A 31 -9.54 -4.92 20.85
N ASP A 32 -9.82 -6.00 20.12
CA ASP A 32 -10.67 -6.02 18.92
C ASP A 32 -12.05 -5.36 19.11
N ARG A 33 -12.63 -5.46 20.31
CA ARG A 33 -13.92 -4.83 20.63
C ARG A 33 -13.87 -3.29 20.59
N GLU A 34 -12.71 -2.68 20.80
CA GLU A 34 -12.49 -1.24 20.68
C GLU A 34 -12.28 -0.80 19.23
N LEU A 35 -11.83 -1.73 18.39
CA LEU A 35 -11.53 -1.57 16.97
C LEU A 35 -12.74 -1.88 16.08
N LYS A 36 -13.97 -1.74 16.57
CA LYS A 36 -15.19 -1.93 15.75
C LYS A 36 -15.23 -0.90 14.59
N GLY A 37 -14.68 -1.28 13.44
CA GLY A 37 -14.58 -0.44 12.24
C GLY A 37 -13.29 -0.72 11.45
N ARG A 38 -13.17 -0.14 10.25
CA ARG A 38 -11.94 -0.24 9.43
C ARG A 38 -10.84 0.73 9.88
N TYR A 39 -11.16 1.72 10.71
CA TYR A 39 -10.23 2.66 11.31
C TYR A 39 -10.75 3.09 12.68
N LYS A 40 -9.84 3.54 13.55
CA LYS A 40 -10.17 4.07 14.87
C LYS A 40 -9.30 5.28 15.18
N GLU A 41 -9.93 6.39 15.57
CA GLU A 41 -9.25 7.47 16.27
C GLU A 41 -9.22 7.14 17.77
N ILE A 42 -8.04 7.22 18.36
CA ILE A 42 -7.83 7.15 19.80
C ILE A 42 -7.14 8.44 20.27
N THR A 43 -7.42 8.78 21.52
CA THR A 43 -6.76 9.87 22.22
C THR A 43 -5.93 9.27 23.35
N LEU A 44 -4.64 9.58 23.38
CA LEU A 44 -3.71 9.19 24.43
C LEU A 44 -3.47 10.40 25.32
N LYS A 45 -3.80 10.30 26.61
CA LYS A 45 -3.53 11.37 27.58
C LYS A 45 -2.02 11.50 27.82
N ALA A 46 -1.64 12.63 28.43
CA ALA A 46 -0.28 12.84 28.90
C ALA A 46 0.20 11.67 29.78
N GLY A 47 1.30 11.04 29.36
CA GLY A 47 1.92 9.90 30.06
C GLY A 47 1.21 8.56 29.86
N GLU A 48 0.08 8.52 29.14
CA GLU A 48 -0.62 7.29 28.80
C GLU A 48 0.11 6.53 27.69
N CYS A 49 -0.03 5.21 27.70
CA CYS A 49 0.37 4.36 26.60
C CYS A 49 -0.70 3.28 26.33
N ARG A 50 -0.65 2.70 25.13
CA ARG A 50 -1.51 1.59 24.72
C ARG A 50 -0.68 0.48 24.10
N GLU A 51 -1.02 -0.77 24.38
CA GLU A 51 -0.41 -1.91 23.71
C GLU A 51 -1.12 -2.21 22.39
N VAL A 52 -0.36 -2.41 21.31
CA VAL A 52 -0.81 -2.95 20.03
C VAL A 52 -0.17 -4.31 19.81
N SER A 53 -1.00 -5.35 19.85
CA SER A 53 -0.57 -6.75 19.81
C SER A 53 -1.44 -7.55 18.85
N TYR A 54 -1.01 -8.78 18.54
CA TYR A 54 -1.71 -9.78 17.71
C TYR A 54 -1.86 -9.47 16.22
N TYR A 55 -2.00 -8.20 15.84
CA TYR A 55 -2.14 -7.76 14.45
C TYR A 55 -1.00 -6.85 14.02
N SER A 56 -0.95 -6.59 12.70
CA SER A 56 -0.21 -5.46 12.15
C SER A 56 -1.09 -4.21 12.19
N TYR A 57 -0.47 -3.03 12.28
CA TYR A 57 -1.18 -1.76 12.40
C TYR A 57 -0.55 -0.68 11.53
N ALA A 58 -1.37 0.08 10.82
CA ALA A 58 -0.98 1.36 10.25
C ALA A 58 -1.33 2.51 11.21
N PHE A 59 -0.43 3.48 11.31
CA PHE A 59 -0.58 4.65 12.18
C PHE A 59 -0.64 5.94 11.37
N GLY A 60 -1.55 6.84 11.73
CA GLY A 60 -1.60 8.23 11.29
C GLY A 60 -1.78 9.13 12.50
N SER A 61 -1.08 10.26 12.58
CA SER A 61 -1.22 11.18 13.72
C SER A 61 -0.88 12.61 13.30
N GLU A 62 -1.56 13.58 13.90
CA GLU A 62 -1.21 15.00 13.81
C GLU A 62 -0.13 15.39 14.84
N SER A 63 0.19 14.49 15.77
CA SER A 63 1.14 14.70 16.86
C SER A 63 2.31 13.72 16.75
N ASP A 64 3.43 14.07 17.37
CA ASP A 64 4.55 13.14 17.45
C ASP A 64 4.22 11.98 18.40
N ILE A 65 4.25 10.77 17.86
CA ILE A 65 4.08 9.52 18.59
C ILE A 65 5.39 8.73 18.63
N SER A 66 5.52 7.89 19.64
CA SER A 66 6.61 6.92 19.75
C SER A 66 6.01 5.54 19.88
N VAL A 67 6.58 4.58 19.14
CA VAL A 67 6.23 3.17 19.28
C VAL A 67 7.46 2.39 19.68
N ASP A 68 7.32 1.59 20.71
CA ASP A 68 8.34 0.70 21.23
C ASP A 68 7.99 -0.73 20.84
N LEU A 69 8.87 -1.42 20.13
CA LEU A 69 8.73 -2.82 19.74
C LEU A 69 9.40 -3.73 20.76
N TYR A 70 8.74 -4.82 21.13
CA TYR A 70 9.21 -5.80 22.09
C TYR A 70 9.12 -7.22 21.51
N LYS A 71 9.97 -8.11 22.02
CA LYS A 71 9.77 -9.56 21.91
C LYS A 71 8.92 -9.99 23.10
N LEU A 72 7.90 -10.82 22.90
CA LEU A 72 7.08 -11.31 24.03
C LEU A 72 7.89 -12.08 25.08
N SER A 73 9.03 -12.66 24.70
CA SER A 73 9.93 -13.34 25.63
C SER A 73 10.75 -12.40 26.55
N ASP A 74 10.84 -11.11 26.23
CA ASP A 74 11.52 -10.10 27.05
C ASP A 74 10.82 -8.74 26.88
N LEU A 75 9.94 -8.43 27.83
CA LEU A 75 9.19 -7.18 27.89
C LEU A 75 9.89 -6.11 28.75
N THR A 76 11.07 -6.40 29.29
CA THR A 76 11.77 -5.48 30.22
C THR A 76 12.37 -4.28 29.50
N LYS A 77 12.61 -4.40 28.19
CA LYS A 77 13.17 -3.34 27.34
C LYS A 77 12.71 -3.48 25.89
N PRO A 78 12.50 -2.36 25.18
CA PRO A 78 12.21 -2.43 23.76
C PRO A 78 13.43 -2.89 22.97
N ILE A 79 13.20 -3.70 21.94
CA ILE A 79 14.22 -4.03 20.95
C ILE A 79 14.46 -2.88 19.97
N LYS A 80 13.43 -2.05 19.75
CA LYS A 80 13.49 -0.87 18.87
C LYS A 80 12.46 0.16 19.34
N THR A 81 12.82 1.43 19.32
CA THR A 81 11.88 2.54 19.49
C THR A 81 11.92 3.40 18.24
N VAL A 82 10.75 3.68 17.67
CA VAL A 82 10.62 4.49 16.46
C VAL A 82 9.67 5.65 16.73
N LYS A 83 10.09 6.86 16.36
CA LYS A 83 9.24 8.05 16.36
C LYS A 83 8.46 8.10 15.04
N ASN A 84 7.17 8.40 15.13
CA ASN A 84 6.25 8.51 14.00
C ASN A 84 6.35 7.34 12.99
N PRO A 85 6.32 6.07 13.45
CA PRO A 85 6.23 4.97 12.51
C PRO A 85 4.89 5.05 11.78
N LEU A 86 4.91 4.61 10.53
CA LEU A 86 3.74 4.51 9.68
C LEU A 86 3.08 3.13 9.80
N PHE A 87 3.88 2.10 10.08
CA PHE A 87 3.41 0.73 10.11
C PHE A 87 4.16 -0.11 11.15
N TYR A 88 3.42 -0.89 11.91
CA TYR A 88 3.91 -2.00 12.72
C TYR A 88 3.54 -3.29 12.01
N ASN A 89 4.55 -4.07 11.60
CA ASN A 89 4.34 -5.39 11.03
C ASN A 89 4.56 -6.46 12.09
N ASN A 90 3.55 -7.29 12.31
CA ASN A 90 3.57 -8.41 13.24
C ASN A 90 3.29 -9.73 12.48
N PRO A 91 4.27 -10.31 11.77
CA PRO A 91 4.10 -11.59 11.10
C PRO A 91 3.57 -12.65 12.07
N MET A 92 2.58 -13.43 11.63
CA MET A 92 2.18 -14.67 12.32
C MET A 92 3.37 -15.63 12.20
N MET A 93 4.27 -15.58 13.16
CA MET A 93 5.42 -16.48 13.23
C MET A 93 5.14 -17.61 14.21
N GLY A 94 5.97 -18.66 14.14
CA GLY A 94 5.88 -19.81 15.03
C GLY A 94 5.89 -19.41 16.52
N PRO A 95 5.61 -20.37 17.42
CA PRO A 95 5.39 -20.11 18.85
C PRO A 95 6.51 -19.32 19.54
N ASP A 96 7.73 -19.38 19.01
CA ASP A 96 8.95 -18.86 19.64
C ASP A 96 9.33 -17.42 19.26
N GLU A 97 8.67 -16.80 18.28
CA GLU A 97 9.02 -15.46 17.79
C GLU A 97 7.81 -14.54 17.70
N LYS A 98 7.21 -14.24 18.86
CA LYS A 98 6.07 -13.32 18.97
C LYS A 98 6.52 -11.93 19.36
N TYR A 99 5.86 -10.92 18.79
CA TYR A 99 6.15 -9.51 19.02
C TYR A 99 4.90 -8.77 19.50
N THR A 100 5.14 -7.72 20.27
CA THR A 100 4.14 -6.73 20.68
C THR A 100 4.76 -5.34 20.61
N ALA A 101 3.95 -4.30 20.55
CA ALA A 101 4.44 -2.94 20.60
C ALA A 101 3.59 -2.06 21.53
N THR A 102 4.21 -1.04 22.12
CA THR A 102 3.50 -0.02 22.89
C THR A 102 3.55 1.31 22.16
N LEU A 103 2.41 1.99 22.13
CA LEU A 103 2.19 3.29 21.50
C LEU A 103 2.02 4.35 22.58
N LYS A 104 2.76 5.45 22.48
CA LYS A 104 2.71 6.58 23.42
C LYS A 104 2.91 7.91 22.70
N CYS A 105 2.52 9.02 23.34
CA CYS A 105 2.91 10.34 22.88
C CYS A 105 4.42 10.54 23.07
N THR A 106 5.10 11.19 22.10
CA THR A 106 6.53 11.51 22.24
C THR A 106 6.77 12.52 23.36
N ASP A 107 5.88 13.51 23.48
CA ASP A 107 5.83 14.45 24.60
C ASP A 107 4.85 13.91 25.65
N SER A 108 5.38 13.28 26.69
CA SER A 108 4.58 12.69 27.77
C SER A 108 3.82 13.71 28.62
N THR A 109 4.03 15.01 28.40
CA THR A 109 3.29 16.08 29.10
C THR A 109 2.04 16.52 28.35
N LYS A 110 1.83 16.03 27.13
CA LYS A 110 0.73 16.43 26.25
C LYS A 110 -0.12 15.24 25.83
N GLU A 111 -1.37 15.53 25.53
CA GLU A 111 -2.26 14.62 24.84
C GLU A 111 -1.87 14.52 23.35
N CYS A 112 -2.03 13.35 22.76
CA CYS A 112 -1.91 13.14 21.31
C CYS A 112 -3.06 12.30 20.76
N LYS A 113 -3.42 12.55 19.51
CA LYS A 113 -4.46 11.80 18.79
C LYS A 113 -3.85 10.93 17.71
N VAL A 114 -4.32 9.69 17.63
CA VAL A 114 -3.77 8.69 16.70
C VAL A 114 -4.91 7.99 15.96
N GLN A 115 -4.80 7.94 14.64
CA GLN A 115 -5.58 7.07 13.78
C GLN A 115 -4.87 5.73 13.62
N LEU A 116 -5.62 4.67 13.87
CA LEU A 116 -5.18 3.29 13.77
C LEU A 116 -6.00 2.58 12.70
N LYS A 117 -5.33 1.79 11.86
CA LYS A 117 -5.96 0.78 11.02
C LYS A 117 -5.34 -0.56 11.33
N THR A 118 -6.16 -1.50 11.79
CA THR A 118 -5.74 -2.89 11.97
C THR A 118 -5.64 -3.57 10.61
N GLU A 119 -4.53 -4.29 10.40
CA GLU A 119 -4.35 -5.17 9.26
C GLU A 119 -4.48 -6.62 9.71
N GLY A 120 -5.47 -7.32 9.15
CA GLY A 120 -5.69 -8.74 9.44
C GLY A 120 -4.61 -9.68 8.88
N PHE A 121 -3.72 -9.17 8.02
CA PHE A 121 -2.64 -9.95 7.44
C PHE A 121 -1.32 -9.17 7.52
N PRO A 122 -0.27 -9.76 8.13
CA PRO A 122 1.06 -9.18 8.11
C PRO A 122 1.79 -9.49 6.80
N SER A 123 2.92 -8.81 6.58
CA SER A 123 3.87 -9.17 5.53
C SER A 123 4.73 -10.31 6.07
N PHE A 124 4.67 -11.49 5.46
CA PHE A 124 5.38 -12.69 5.91
C PHE A 124 5.73 -13.62 4.76
N ALA A 125 6.81 -14.38 4.93
CA ALA A 125 7.13 -15.54 4.10
C ALA A 125 7.20 -16.75 5.05
N GLY A 126 6.38 -17.77 4.81
CA GLY A 126 6.29 -18.92 5.69
C GLY A 126 5.86 -20.19 4.96
N ASP A 127 6.22 -21.34 5.52
CA ASP A 127 5.75 -22.64 5.06
C ASP A 127 4.44 -22.98 5.77
N ASN A 128 3.37 -23.14 5.02
CA ASN A 128 2.10 -23.63 5.51
C ASN A 128 1.79 -24.97 4.83
N GLU A 129 1.74 -26.05 5.60
CA GLU A 129 1.41 -27.41 5.12
C GLU A 129 2.26 -27.88 3.92
N GLY A 130 3.55 -27.49 3.85
CA GLY A 130 4.46 -27.85 2.76
C GLY A 130 4.34 -26.96 1.52
N THR A 131 3.56 -25.87 1.61
CA THR A 131 3.47 -24.83 0.59
C THR A 131 4.03 -23.54 1.17
N MET A 132 5.13 -23.04 0.58
CA MET A 132 5.58 -21.68 0.90
C MET A 132 4.49 -20.70 0.47
N ILE A 133 4.07 -19.80 1.36
CA ILE A 133 3.19 -18.69 1.06
C ILE A 133 3.97 -17.40 1.33
N ASP A 134 3.97 -16.52 0.34
CA ASP A 134 4.64 -15.23 0.34
C ASP A 134 3.56 -14.14 0.37
N GLY A 135 3.20 -13.70 1.57
CA GLY A 135 2.28 -12.60 1.80
C GLY A 135 3.01 -11.26 1.75
N ARG A 136 2.70 -10.45 0.73
CA ARG A 136 3.32 -9.13 0.51
C ARG A 136 2.29 -8.03 0.68
N ILE A 137 2.58 -7.09 1.57
CA ILE A 137 1.73 -5.90 1.75
C ILE A 137 2.26 -4.76 0.90
N TYR A 138 1.41 -4.22 0.04
CA TYR A 138 1.62 -2.93 -0.60
C TYR A 138 0.76 -1.90 0.11
N LEU A 139 1.39 -0.91 0.75
CA LEU A 139 0.70 0.08 1.55
C LEU A 139 0.68 1.42 0.81
N THR A 140 -0.47 2.08 0.74
CA THR A 140 -0.57 3.39 0.12
C THR A 140 -1.72 4.24 0.65
N SER A 141 -1.53 5.56 0.64
CA SER A 141 -2.55 6.57 0.94
C SER A 141 -2.96 7.38 -0.30
N ILE A 142 -2.32 7.16 -1.45
CA ILE A 142 -2.59 7.95 -2.66
C ILE A 142 -3.93 7.58 -3.31
N LYS A 143 -4.51 8.53 -4.04
CA LYS A 143 -5.84 8.36 -4.66
C LYS A 143 -5.81 7.47 -5.91
N SER A 144 -4.68 7.39 -6.60
CA SER A 144 -4.51 6.55 -7.79
C SER A 144 -3.06 6.14 -7.99
N GLY A 145 -2.84 5.00 -8.62
CA GLY A 145 -1.50 4.49 -8.89
C GLY A 145 -1.51 3.13 -9.56
N LYS A 146 -0.31 2.54 -9.63
CA LYS A 146 -0.09 1.20 -10.16
C LYS A 146 0.90 0.43 -9.30
N ILE A 147 0.74 -0.89 -9.27
CA ILE A 147 1.66 -1.85 -8.65
C ILE A 147 2.05 -2.85 -9.73
N GLU A 148 3.35 -3.08 -9.92
CA GLU A 148 3.84 -4.11 -10.83
C GLU A 148 4.49 -5.25 -10.05
N VAL A 149 4.07 -6.49 -10.29
CA VAL A 149 4.55 -7.64 -9.52
C VAL A 149 4.53 -8.92 -10.35
N ASN A 150 5.55 -9.76 -10.18
CA ASN A 150 5.56 -11.11 -10.74
C ASN A 150 4.86 -12.05 -9.75
N LEU A 151 3.64 -12.47 -10.10
CA LEU A 151 2.83 -13.37 -9.28
C LEU A 151 3.17 -14.83 -9.58
N LYS A 152 3.20 -15.64 -8.51
CA LYS A 152 3.33 -17.10 -8.52
C LYS A 152 2.23 -17.72 -7.63
N PRO A 153 1.93 -19.02 -7.72
CA PRO A 153 0.88 -19.68 -6.94
C PRO A 153 1.02 -19.48 -5.43
N GLU A 154 2.24 -19.32 -4.94
CA GLU A 154 2.61 -19.05 -3.56
C GLU A 154 2.54 -17.57 -3.15
N VAL A 155 2.54 -16.64 -4.12
CA VAL A 155 2.60 -15.21 -3.83
C VAL A 155 1.19 -14.65 -3.69
N ARG A 156 0.98 -13.95 -2.57
CA ARG A 156 -0.22 -13.20 -2.23
C ARG A 156 0.12 -11.72 -2.10
N VAL A 157 -0.58 -10.86 -2.82
CA VAL A 157 -0.40 -9.41 -2.73
C VAL A 157 -1.60 -8.79 -2.03
N TYR A 158 -1.33 -7.96 -1.03
CA TYR A 158 -2.35 -7.27 -0.25
C TYR A 158 -2.20 -5.75 -0.44
N PRO A 159 -2.93 -5.14 -1.39
CA PRO A 159 -3.03 -3.69 -1.47
C PRO A 159 -3.83 -3.16 -0.28
N VAL A 160 -3.17 -2.38 0.56
CA VAL A 160 -3.74 -1.71 1.72
C VAL A 160 -3.84 -0.22 1.41
N LEU A 161 -5.08 0.27 1.40
CA LEU A 161 -5.42 1.66 1.10
C LEU A 161 -5.73 2.39 2.41
N LEU A 162 -5.01 3.48 2.67
CA LEU A 162 -5.06 4.27 3.91
C LEU A 162 -5.75 5.63 3.74
N ASN A 163 -6.56 5.82 2.69
CA ASN A 163 -7.40 7.00 2.51
C ASN A 163 -8.88 6.63 2.72
N ASN A 164 -9.80 7.61 2.74
CA ASN A 164 -11.25 7.35 2.82
C ASN A 164 -11.93 7.26 1.45
N ASN A 165 -11.18 7.12 0.35
CA ASN A 165 -11.78 7.16 -0.97
C ASN A 165 -12.48 5.84 -1.30
N THR A 166 -13.48 5.87 -2.18
CA THR A 166 -13.89 4.68 -2.89
C THR A 166 -12.92 4.47 -4.05
N ILE A 167 -12.26 3.33 -4.08
CA ILE A 167 -11.19 3.01 -5.01
C ILE A 167 -11.58 1.77 -5.81
N LYS A 168 -11.49 1.88 -7.13
CA LYS A 168 -11.56 0.75 -8.06
C LYS A 168 -10.15 0.22 -8.29
N ILE A 169 -9.96 -1.08 -8.11
CA ILE A 169 -8.72 -1.80 -8.38
C ILE A 169 -8.97 -2.77 -9.53
N VAL A 170 -8.10 -2.75 -10.53
CA VAL A 170 -8.14 -3.64 -11.70
C VAL A 170 -6.81 -4.35 -11.83
N GLY A 171 -6.84 -5.66 -11.95
CA GLY A 171 -5.69 -6.52 -12.20
C GLY A 171 -5.62 -6.94 -13.67
N GLU A 172 -4.42 -6.84 -14.23
CA GLU A 172 -4.08 -7.31 -15.57
C GLU A 172 -2.93 -8.33 -15.51
N PRO A 173 -2.90 -9.36 -16.36
CA PRO A 173 -3.91 -9.71 -17.37
C PRO A 173 -5.21 -10.26 -16.76
N LYS A 174 -6.36 -9.83 -17.29
CA LYS A 174 -7.69 -10.18 -16.73
C LYS A 174 -7.96 -11.69 -16.63
N ASP A 175 -7.43 -12.47 -17.56
CA ASP A 175 -7.57 -13.92 -17.63
C ASP A 175 -6.69 -14.67 -16.62
N LYS A 176 -5.72 -14.00 -15.99
CA LYS A 176 -4.74 -14.62 -15.11
C LYS A 176 -4.79 -14.17 -13.66
N VAL A 177 -5.36 -12.99 -13.41
CA VAL A 177 -5.34 -12.35 -12.09
C VAL A 177 -6.74 -12.33 -11.49
N GLN A 178 -6.81 -12.61 -10.19
CA GLN A 178 -8.02 -12.47 -9.38
C GLN A 178 -7.77 -11.52 -8.21
N ILE A 179 -8.81 -10.77 -7.85
CA ILE A 179 -8.82 -9.81 -6.74
C ILE A 179 -10.06 -10.05 -5.89
N PHE A 180 -9.82 -10.20 -4.59
CA PHE A 180 -10.82 -10.45 -3.57
C PHE A 180 -10.87 -9.29 -2.57
N ASN A 181 -12.06 -9.04 -2.04
CA ASN A 181 -12.20 -8.19 -0.86
C ASN A 181 -11.73 -8.97 0.36
N VAL A 182 -10.99 -8.33 1.27
CA VAL A 182 -10.70 -8.94 2.59
C VAL A 182 -11.85 -8.76 3.57
N ALA A 183 -12.74 -7.79 3.33
CA ALA A 183 -13.96 -7.67 4.12
C ALA A 183 -14.89 -8.87 3.85
N ASP A 184 -15.53 -9.42 4.89
CA ASP A 184 -16.54 -10.49 4.87
C ASP A 184 -17.84 -10.10 4.11
N GLU A 185 -17.72 -9.36 3.02
CA GLU A 185 -18.83 -9.06 2.13
C GLU A 185 -19.09 -10.30 1.27
N PRO A 186 -20.35 -10.73 1.12
CA PRO A 186 -20.66 -11.86 0.26
C PRO A 186 -20.19 -11.55 -1.16
N ASP A 187 -19.40 -12.46 -1.72
CA ASP A 187 -18.82 -12.28 -3.05
C ASP A 187 -19.93 -12.03 -4.08
N ASP A 188 -19.89 -10.88 -4.74
CA ASP A 188 -20.78 -10.59 -5.86
C ASP A 188 -20.41 -11.49 -7.03
N LYS A 189 -21.22 -12.53 -7.24
CA LYS A 189 -21.04 -13.53 -8.30
C LYS A 189 -21.11 -12.93 -9.72
N THR A 190 -21.57 -11.68 -9.87
CA THR A 190 -21.66 -10.99 -11.16
C THR A 190 -20.45 -10.10 -11.46
N ARG A 191 -19.56 -9.90 -10.47
CA ARG A 191 -18.35 -9.10 -10.59
C ARG A 191 -17.29 -9.83 -11.42
N SER A 192 -16.57 -9.08 -12.25
CA SER A 192 -15.36 -9.59 -12.92
C SER A 192 -14.31 -10.00 -11.87
N PRO A 193 -13.73 -11.20 -11.93
CA PRO A 193 -12.84 -11.71 -10.88
C PRO A 193 -11.57 -10.89 -10.70
N ASN A 194 -11.15 -10.13 -11.73
CA ASN A 194 -9.95 -9.32 -11.75
C ASN A 194 -10.18 -7.85 -11.35
N GLU A 195 -11.39 -7.46 -10.97
CA GLU A 195 -11.74 -6.07 -10.65
C GLU A 195 -12.54 -5.99 -9.35
N ILE A 196 -12.18 -5.07 -8.45
CA ILE A 196 -12.96 -4.77 -7.24
C ILE A 196 -13.13 -3.27 -7.04
N THR A 197 -14.25 -2.85 -6.44
CA THR A 197 -14.41 -1.52 -5.86
C THR A 197 -14.49 -1.64 -4.35
N ILE A 198 -13.61 -0.95 -3.62
CA ILE A 198 -13.59 -0.92 -2.16
C ILE A 198 -13.67 0.51 -1.64
N THR A 199 -14.45 0.73 -0.58
CA THR A 199 -14.37 1.97 0.20
C THR A 199 -13.24 1.84 1.20
N ALA A 200 -12.18 2.61 0.99
CA ALA A 200 -11.02 2.69 1.86
C ALA A 200 -11.37 3.49 3.14
N PRO A 201 -10.64 3.31 4.26
CA PRO A 201 -9.48 2.45 4.41
C PRO A 201 -9.88 0.99 4.29
N GLY A 202 -9.11 0.23 3.52
CA GLY A 202 -9.51 -1.11 3.13
C GLY A 202 -8.33 -1.90 2.60
N THR A 203 -8.50 -3.21 2.59
CA THR A 203 -7.48 -4.14 2.12
C THR A 203 -8.15 -5.05 1.10
N ALA A 204 -7.52 -5.19 -0.06
CA ALA A 204 -7.84 -6.22 -1.02
C ALA A 204 -6.76 -7.30 -0.95
N PHE A 205 -7.07 -8.47 -1.49
CA PHE A 205 -6.11 -9.54 -1.68
C PHE A 205 -6.12 -9.97 -3.15
N SER A 206 -4.95 -10.14 -3.76
CA SER A 206 -4.82 -10.57 -5.14
C SER A 206 -3.82 -11.70 -5.34
N GLY A 207 -4.10 -12.52 -6.35
CA GLY A 207 -3.29 -13.67 -6.71
C GLY A 207 -3.59 -14.16 -8.13
N LEU A 208 -3.00 -15.30 -8.48
CA LEU A 208 -3.25 -15.97 -9.75
C LEU A 208 -4.58 -16.70 -9.76
N ASN A 209 -5.22 -16.77 -10.93
CA ASN A 209 -6.36 -17.67 -11.20
C ASN A 209 -5.96 -19.13 -11.04
N ILE A 210 -6.94 -19.99 -10.76
CA ILE A 210 -6.73 -21.43 -10.62
C ILE A 210 -6.15 -22.00 -11.92
N GLY A 211 -5.03 -22.73 -11.81
CA GLY A 211 -4.35 -23.37 -12.95
C GLY A 211 -3.20 -22.57 -13.55
N GLU A 212 -3.07 -21.28 -13.20
CA GLU A 212 -1.96 -20.44 -13.63
C GLU A 212 -0.68 -20.71 -12.81
N LYS A 213 0.48 -20.68 -13.47
CA LYS A 213 1.79 -20.94 -12.83
C LYS A 213 2.61 -19.69 -12.56
N GLU A 214 2.47 -18.66 -13.37
CA GLU A 214 3.17 -17.39 -13.21
C GLU A 214 2.53 -16.33 -14.11
N ALA A 215 2.47 -15.09 -13.64
CA ALA A 215 2.10 -13.96 -14.47
C ALA A 215 2.82 -12.68 -14.00
N LYS A 216 3.33 -11.89 -14.95
CA LYS A 216 3.65 -10.50 -14.68
C LYS A 216 2.34 -9.73 -14.59
N ALA A 217 1.96 -9.34 -13.39
CA ALA A 217 0.71 -8.67 -13.10
C ALA A 217 0.92 -7.17 -12.90
N THR A 218 -0.07 -6.41 -13.35
CA THR A 218 -0.19 -4.98 -13.05
C THR A 218 -1.52 -4.74 -12.37
N PHE A 219 -1.49 -4.13 -11.18
CA PHE A 219 -2.67 -3.67 -10.48
C PHE A 219 -2.77 -2.16 -10.60
N THR A 220 -3.79 -1.65 -11.27
CA THR A 220 -4.10 -0.22 -11.31
C THR A 220 -5.20 0.08 -10.32
N TYR A 221 -5.09 1.18 -9.60
CA TYR A 221 -6.13 1.64 -8.71
C TYR A 221 -6.42 3.12 -8.93
N GLU A 222 -7.70 3.48 -8.88
CA GLU A 222 -8.14 4.87 -9.02
C GLU A 222 -9.32 5.16 -8.10
N SER A 223 -9.34 6.38 -7.56
CA SER A 223 -10.46 6.90 -6.78
C SER A 223 -11.64 7.17 -7.70
N THR A 224 -12.74 6.45 -7.49
CA THR A 224 -14.04 6.70 -8.13
C THR A 224 -14.88 7.71 -7.34
N LYS A 225 -14.59 7.86 -6.04
CA LYS A 225 -15.23 8.86 -5.16
C LYS A 225 -14.26 9.32 -4.09
N GLU A 226 -14.09 10.63 -3.96
CA GLU A 226 -13.27 11.20 -2.89
C GLU A 226 -13.98 11.11 -1.53
N GLY A 227 -13.23 10.74 -0.50
CA GLY A 227 -13.67 10.77 0.89
C GLY A 227 -12.95 11.85 1.70
N ASN A 228 -13.18 11.83 3.01
CA ASN A 228 -12.56 12.78 3.93
C ASN A 228 -11.05 12.54 4.07
N LYS A 229 -10.28 13.61 4.25
CA LYS A 229 -8.83 13.52 4.50
C LYS A 229 -8.56 12.75 5.81
N LEU A 230 -7.59 11.83 5.76
CA LEU A 230 -7.04 11.14 6.92
C LEU A 230 -5.66 11.71 7.28
N TRP A 231 -5.12 11.33 8.44
CA TRP A 231 -3.83 11.82 8.95
C TRP A 231 -2.62 11.05 8.40
N PHE A 232 -2.83 10.12 7.48
CA PHE A 232 -1.74 9.43 6.81
C PHE A 232 -1.05 10.38 5.81
N PRO A 233 0.29 10.46 5.80
CA PRO A 233 1.03 11.18 4.76
C PRO A 233 0.75 10.58 3.38
N GLU A 234 1.00 11.31 2.29
CA GLU A 234 0.94 10.74 0.94
C GLU A 234 2.16 9.85 0.67
N PHE A 235 1.95 8.55 0.43
CA PHE A 235 3.02 7.61 0.10
C PHE A 235 2.49 6.33 -0.57
N ALA A 236 3.40 5.55 -1.14
CA ALA A 236 3.13 4.18 -1.57
C ALA A 236 4.40 3.32 -1.54
N GLY A 237 4.30 2.09 -1.04
CA GLY A 237 5.46 1.21 -1.01
C GLY A 237 5.21 -0.16 -0.38
N TRP A 238 6.18 -1.04 -0.56
CA TRP A 238 6.15 -2.40 -0.03
C TRP A 238 6.61 -2.46 1.42
N ILE A 239 5.89 -3.21 2.25
CA ILE A 239 6.30 -3.53 3.63
C ILE A 239 7.25 -4.74 3.61
N PRO A 240 8.47 -4.62 4.14
CA PRO A 240 9.38 -5.76 4.29
C PRO A 240 8.79 -6.91 5.12
N GLN A 241 9.10 -8.16 4.75
CA GLN A 241 8.59 -9.38 5.38
C GLN A 241 9.34 -9.74 6.66
N ARG A 242 9.30 -8.85 7.65
CA ARG A 242 9.86 -9.08 8.98
C ARG A 242 9.07 -8.34 10.04
N ALA A 243 9.13 -8.82 11.28
CA ALA A 243 8.62 -8.10 12.42
C ALA A 243 9.44 -6.82 12.64
N ASP A 244 8.82 -5.65 12.48
CA ASP A 244 9.51 -4.37 12.65
C ASP A 244 8.49 -3.20 12.73
N LEU A 245 9.02 -2.04 13.08
CA LEU A 245 8.39 -0.74 12.95
C LEU A 245 8.99 -0.01 11.75
N PHE A 246 8.14 0.41 10.81
CA PHE A 246 8.52 1.05 9.56
C PHE A 246 8.08 2.51 9.52
N THR A 247 9.01 3.38 9.16
CA THR A 247 8.79 4.78 8.81
C THR A 247 8.61 4.94 7.29
N LEU A 248 8.27 6.14 6.83
CA LEU A 248 8.20 6.44 5.39
C LEU A 248 9.50 6.10 4.66
N ASP A 249 10.65 6.37 5.28
CA ASP A 249 11.96 6.16 4.66
C ASP A 249 12.31 4.67 4.51
N ASP A 250 11.72 3.81 5.34
CA ASP A 250 11.92 2.35 5.27
C ASP A 250 11.13 1.72 4.12
N LEU A 251 10.06 2.38 3.66
CA LEU A 251 9.20 1.85 2.61
C LEU A 251 9.83 2.12 1.25
N LYS A 252 10.17 1.05 0.54
CA LYS A 252 10.73 1.14 -0.81
C LYS A 252 9.64 1.69 -1.74
N ASN A 253 9.77 2.97 -2.07
CA ASN A 253 8.92 3.65 -3.04
C ASN A 253 8.96 2.92 -4.38
N GLU A 254 7.82 2.39 -4.84
CA GLU A 254 7.53 2.46 -6.27
C GLU A 254 7.05 3.89 -6.52
N ALA A 255 7.86 4.63 -7.28
CA ALA A 255 7.84 6.06 -7.59
C ALA A 255 6.58 6.88 -7.22
N PRO A 256 6.75 8.14 -6.74
CA PRO A 256 5.64 9.06 -6.57
C PRO A 256 4.86 9.22 -7.88
N SER A 257 3.57 8.87 -7.86
CA SER A 257 2.61 9.20 -8.91
C SER A 257 2.26 10.68 -8.83
N ASN A 258 3.25 11.55 -9.01
CA ASN A 258 3.05 13.00 -9.13
C ASN A 258 3.97 13.55 -10.22
N GLY A 259 3.44 13.59 -11.45
CA GLY A 259 3.49 14.80 -12.29
C GLY A 259 4.81 15.52 -12.52
N LYS A 260 5.95 14.83 -12.64
CA LYS A 260 7.12 15.41 -13.33
C LYS A 260 7.25 14.74 -14.68
N ILE A 261 6.95 15.50 -15.74
CA ILE A 261 7.33 15.17 -17.10
C ILE A 261 8.81 14.78 -17.04
N GLY A 262 9.11 13.50 -17.29
CA GLY A 262 10.48 13.01 -17.19
C GLY A 262 11.41 13.87 -18.03
N ALA A 263 12.62 14.14 -17.56
CA ALA A 263 13.61 14.92 -18.30
C ALA A 263 13.84 14.36 -19.73
N ALA A 264 13.59 13.05 -19.93
CA ALA A 264 13.59 12.40 -21.25
C ALA A 264 12.42 12.84 -22.16
N ALA A 265 11.23 13.09 -21.62
CA ALA A 265 10.10 13.64 -22.38
C ALA A 265 10.28 15.14 -22.69
N ILE A 266 10.88 15.91 -21.77
CA ILE A 266 11.26 17.32 -22.03
C ILE A 266 12.35 17.39 -23.12
N ALA A 267 13.36 16.50 -23.07
CA ALA A 267 14.38 16.42 -24.10
C ALA A 267 13.80 16.01 -25.47
N GLY A 268 12.86 15.06 -25.50
CA GLY A 268 12.16 14.66 -26.73
C GLY A 268 11.33 15.78 -27.37
N ILE A 269 10.60 16.55 -26.55
CA ILE A 269 9.83 17.71 -27.02
C ILE A 269 10.77 18.82 -27.49
N ALA A 270 11.85 19.10 -26.77
CA ALA A 270 12.84 20.11 -27.16
C ALA A 270 13.51 19.77 -28.49
N ILE A 271 13.92 18.51 -28.69
CA ILE A 271 14.52 18.06 -29.96
C ILE A 271 13.49 18.12 -31.09
N GLY A 272 12.25 17.69 -30.84
CA GLY A 272 11.17 17.78 -31.83
C GLY A 272 10.91 19.21 -32.30
N VAL A 273 10.85 20.18 -31.38
CA VAL A 273 10.68 21.60 -31.71
C VAL A 273 11.87 22.15 -32.50
N ILE A 274 13.11 21.82 -32.12
CA ILE A 274 14.31 22.28 -32.85
C ILE A 274 14.33 21.73 -34.28
N VAL A 275 13.98 20.46 -34.49
CA VAL A 275 13.94 19.86 -35.83
C VAL A 275 12.85 20.51 -36.68
N VAL A 276 11.65 20.70 -36.13
CA VAL A 276 10.53 21.34 -36.86
C VAL A 276 10.86 22.79 -37.21
N VAL A 277 11.39 23.58 -36.27
CA VAL A 277 11.80 24.96 -36.53
C VAL A 277 12.95 25.00 -37.55
N GLY A 278 13.94 24.11 -37.43
CA GLY A 278 15.05 24.02 -38.38
C GLY A 278 14.59 23.70 -39.81
N ILE A 279 13.64 22.76 -39.97
CA ILE A 279 13.05 22.43 -41.27
C ILE A 279 12.26 23.61 -41.81
N ILE A 280 11.39 24.24 -41.01
CA ILE A 280 10.57 25.37 -41.46
C ILE A 280 11.46 26.56 -41.87
N VAL A 281 12.44 26.93 -41.04
CA VAL A 281 13.37 28.02 -41.34
C VAL A 281 14.23 27.66 -42.56
N GLY A 282 14.71 26.42 -42.68
CA GLY A 282 15.47 25.95 -43.84
C GLY A 282 14.66 26.02 -45.14
N VAL A 283 13.40 25.57 -45.12
CA VAL A 283 12.48 25.65 -46.26
C VAL A 283 12.14 27.10 -46.61
N LEU A 284 11.90 27.96 -45.61
CA LEU A 284 11.62 29.37 -45.84
C LEU A 284 12.83 30.10 -46.42
N VAL A 285 14.02 29.92 -45.85
CA VAL A 285 15.26 30.50 -46.39
C VAL A 285 15.53 29.99 -47.80
N TRP A 286 15.34 28.69 -48.06
CA TRP A 286 15.45 28.13 -49.40
C TRP A 286 14.45 28.77 -50.36
N LEU A 287 13.19 28.90 -49.97
CA LEU A 287 12.16 29.57 -50.78
C LEU A 287 12.52 31.03 -51.05
N PHE A 288 12.99 31.80 -50.06
CA PHE A 288 13.36 33.20 -50.26
C PHE A 288 14.61 33.38 -51.13
N VAL A 289 15.66 32.57 -50.93
CA VAL A 289 16.89 32.66 -51.72
C VAL A 289 16.68 32.21 -53.16
N PHE A 290 15.87 31.17 -53.39
CA PHE A 290 15.59 30.68 -54.75
C PHE A 290 14.46 31.44 -55.46
N LYS A 291 13.50 32.07 -54.75
CA LYS A 291 12.55 33.00 -55.38
C LYS A 291 13.22 34.31 -55.77
N ALA A 292 14.07 34.89 -54.91
CA ALA A 292 14.74 36.16 -55.22
C ALA A 292 15.60 36.05 -56.51
N LYS A 293 16.26 34.91 -56.74
CA LYS A 293 17.01 34.66 -57.98
C LYS A 293 16.15 34.49 -59.24
N LYS A 294 14.85 34.28 -59.10
CA LYS A 294 13.93 34.13 -60.25
C LYS A 294 13.34 35.46 -60.72
N GLU A 295 13.31 36.48 -59.87
CA GLU A 295 12.81 37.81 -60.25
C GLU A 295 13.91 38.67 -60.89
N ASP A 296 15.18 38.49 -60.53
CA ASP A 296 16.32 39.22 -61.16
C ASP A 296 16.70 38.74 -62.57
N ASN A 297 16.11 37.64 -63.06
CA ASN A 297 16.35 37.12 -64.42
C ASN A 297 15.15 37.34 -65.37
N ALA A 298 14.14 38.09 -64.97
CA ALA A 298 12.96 38.37 -65.79
C ALA A 298 13.05 39.69 -66.58
N ASP A 299 14.01 40.56 -66.28
CA ASP A 299 14.25 41.82 -67.02
C ASP A 299 15.74 41.97 -67.38
N ALA A 300 16.18 41.20 -68.39
CA ALA A 300 17.33 41.58 -69.21
C ALA A 300 16.94 41.35 -70.68
N PRO A 301 17.18 42.34 -71.56
CA PRO A 301 16.52 42.52 -72.86
C PRO A 301 16.76 41.41 -73.90
#